data_AF-A0A1V6HVT1-F1
#
_entry.id   AF-A0A1V6HVT1-F1
#
_cell.length_a   1.000
_cell.length_b   1.000
_cell.length_c   1.000
_cell.angle_alpha   90.00
_cell.angle_beta   90.00
_cell.angle_gamma   90.00
#
_symmetry.space_group_name_H-M   'P 1'
#
loop_
_entity.id
_entity.type
_entity.pdbx_description
1 polymer ?
#
loop_
_entity_poly.entity_id
_entity_poly.type
_entity_poly.pdbx_seq_one_letter_code
_entity_poly.pdbx_strand_id
1 'polypeptide(L)'
;MRRPGRPVGSGPPPRFRAAGRERIVARRVALGLSQRAVAEAMTRAGAPTSTSAVLAWELGRWAPNEERLEVLAAVLRVSVPLLEVWLWPGLASTRARVVATVDARQIPPAAAKRSGGLHGS
;
A
#
# COMPACT_ATOMS: atom_id res chain seq x y z
N MET A 1 6.19 -27.33 -39.38
CA MET A 1 7.13 -26.99 -38.29
C MET A 1 6.35 -26.35 -37.14
N ARG A 2 6.26 -27.02 -35.98
CA ARG A 2 5.56 -26.53 -34.78
C ARG A 2 6.42 -25.44 -34.13
N ARG A 3 5.86 -24.23 -33.94
CA ARG A 3 6.51 -23.17 -33.14
C ARG A 3 6.44 -23.57 -31.65
N PRO A 4 7.56 -23.55 -30.91
CA PRO A 4 7.55 -23.90 -29.49
C PRO A 4 6.76 -22.85 -28.70
N GLY A 5 5.96 -23.35 -27.74
CA GLY A 5 5.04 -22.57 -26.93
C GLY A 5 5.74 -21.45 -26.18
N ARG A 6 5.13 -20.26 -26.27
CA ARG A 6 5.49 -19.10 -25.44
C ARG A 6 5.20 -19.47 -23.97
N PRO A 7 6.16 -19.35 -23.05
CA PRO A 7 5.88 -19.59 -21.64
C PRO A 7 4.84 -18.58 -21.16
N VAL A 8 3.75 -19.12 -20.62
CA VAL A 8 2.69 -18.37 -19.94
C VAL A 8 3.28 -17.92 -18.60
N GLY A 9 3.38 -16.61 -18.36
CA GLY A 9 3.63 -16.11 -17.00
C GLY A 9 4.98 -15.46 -16.72
N SER A 10 5.61 -14.79 -17.68
CA SER A 10 6.71 -13.85 -17.37
C SER A 10 6.43 -12.48 -17.96
N GLY A 11 5.33 -11.87 -17.52
CA GLY A 11 5.18 -10.42 -17.65
C GLY A 11 6.25 -9.75 -16.77
N PRO A 12 6.85 -8.63 -17.20
CA PRO A 12 7.73 -7.85 -16.33
C PRO A 12 6.99 -7.55 -15.01
N PRO A 13 7.68 -7.56 -13.85
CA PRO A 13 7.05 -7.24 -12.58
C PRO A 13 6.30 -5.92 -12.73
N PRO A 14 5.12 -5.75 -12.09
CA PRO A 14 4.31 -4.56 -12.24
C PRO A 14 5.20 -3.35 -11.95
N ARG A 15 5.64 -2.67 -13.00
CA ARG A 15 6.48 -1.48 -12.88
C ARG A 15 5.67 -0.52 -12.04
N PHE A 16 6.17 -0.22 -10.84
CA PHE A 16 5.65 0.77 -9.90
C PHE A 16 5.06 1.94 -10.68
N ARG A 17 3.74 2.05 -10.81
CA ARG A 17 3.12 2.99 -11.76
C ARG A 17 3.48 4.43 -11.38
N ALA A 18 3.71 5.28 -12.38
CA ALA A 18 4.12 6.68 -12.23
C ALA A 18 3.20 7.51 -11.31
N ALA A 19 1.89 7.22 -11.28
CA ALA A 19 0.91 8.00 -10.50
C ALA A 19 1.11 7.96 -8.97
N GLY A 20 1.76 6.93 -8.44
CA GLY A 20 2.11 6.83 -7.02
C GLY A 20 3.31 7.69 -6.61
N ARG A 21 4.24 7.87 -7.55
CA ARG A 21 5.52 8.57 -7.39
C ARG A 21 5.33 10.06 -7.13
N GLU A 22 4.44 10.66 -7.91
CA GLU A 22 4.09 12.07 -7.81
C GLU A 22 3.46 12.42 -6.46
N ARG A 23 2.77 11.48 -5.82
CA ARG A 23 2.08 11.73 -4.54
C ARG A 23 3.04 11.87 -3.36
N ILE A 24 4.09 11.05 -3.32
CA ILE A 24 5.14 11.15 -2.29
C ILE A 24 5.88 12.49 -2.45
N VAL A 25 6.28 12.81 -3.68
CA VAL A 25 6.95 14.08 -4.01
C VAL A 25 6.06 15.27 -3.64
N ALA A 26 4.81 15.27 -4.11
CA ALA A 26 3.86 16.35 -3.83
C ALA A 26 3.61 16.52 -2.34
N ARG A 27 3.46 15.42 -1.59
CA ARG A 27 3.26 15.49 -0.14
C ARG A 27 4.48 16.06 0.58
N ARG A 28 5.69 15.61 0.21
CA ARG A 28 6.93 16.14 0.77
C ARG A 28 7.06 17.64 0.49
N VAL A 29 6.83 18.07 -0.75
CA VAL A 29 6.89 19.47 -1.16
C VAL A 29 5.84 20.31 -0.43
N ALA A 30 4.62 19.80 -0.26
CA ALA A 30 3.57 20.48 0.51
C ALA A 30 3.92 20.67 2.00
N LEU A 31 4.79 19.82 2.55
CA LEU A 31 5.33 19.97 3.91
C LEU A 31 6.58 20.84 3.96
N GLY A 32 7.05 21.39 2.84
CA GLY A 32 8.26 22.20 2.77
C GLY A 32 9.55 21.41 3.00
N LEU A 33 9.52 20.08 2.85
CA LEU A 33 10.64 19.21 3.15
C LEU A 33 11.53 18.97 1.92
N SER A 34 12.84 19.05 2.11
CA SER A 34 13.80 18.50 1.14
C SER A 34 13.94 16.99 1.32
N GLN A 35 14.45 16.28 0.31
CA GLN A 35 14.74 14.83 0.43
C GLN A 35 15.75 14.57 1.57
N ARG A 36 16.72 15.47 1.74
CA ARG A 36 17.68 15.43 2.84
C ARG A 36 17.00 15.58 4.20
N ALA A 37 16.07 16.53 4.34
CA ALA A 37 15.34 16.73 5.59
C ALA A 37 14.50 15.49 5.96
N VAL A 38 13.90 14.81 4.98
CA VAL A 38 13.21 13.53 5.21
C VAL A 38 14.20 12.47 5.69
N ALA A 39 15.34 12.29 5.01
CA ALA A 39 16.34 11.29 5.39
C ALA A 39 16.89 11.53 6.81
N GLU A 40 17.16 12.77 7.17
CA GLU A 40 17.59 13.17 8.51
C GLU A 40 16.50 12.93 9.56
N ALA A 41 15.24 13.26 9.25
CA ALA A 41 14.11 13.02 10.15
C ALA A 41 13.90 11.52 10.41
N MET A 42 13.97 10.69 9.37
CA MET A 42 13.87 9.23 9.50
C MET A 42 15.02 8.65 10.30
N THR A 43 16.25 9.11 10.05
CA THR A 43 17.43 8.66 10.81
C THR A 43 17.31 9.03 12.28
N ARG A 44 16.83 10.25 12.59
CA ARG A 44 16.58 10.69 13.98
C ARG A 44 15.48 9.88 14.67
N ALA A 45 14.50 9.40 13.92
CA ALA A 45 13.42 8.55 14.40
C ALA A 45 13.80 7.07 14.53
N GLY A 46 15.08 6.71 14.32
CA GLY A 46 15.57 5.34 14.50
C GLY A 46 15.60 4.50 13.23
N ALA A 47 15.28 5.08 12.06
CA ALA A 47 15.33 4.39 10.77
C ALA A 47 16.46 4.97 9.88
N PRO A 48 17.71 4.46 9.97
CA PRO A 48 18.83 4.97 9.19
C PRO A 48 18.51 5.02 7.70
N THR A 49 18.51 6.22 7.14
CA THR A 49 18.03 6.47 5.78
C THR A 49 18.92 7.50 5.09
N SER A 50 19.32 7.23 3.85
CA SER A 50 20.07 8.16 3.02
C SER A 50 19.16 8.97 2.10
N THR A 51 19.60 10.17 1.70
CA THR A 51 18.90 10.99 0.70
C THR A 51 18.66 10.22 -0.61
N SER A 52 19.62 9.40 -1.04
CA SER A 52 19.51 8.56 -2.24
C SER A 52 18.42 7.50 -2.11
N ALA A 53 18.15 7.00 -0.91
CA ALA A 53 17.04 6.09 -0.64
C ALA A 53 15.69 6.80 -0.83
N VAL A 54 15.54 7.99 -0.25
CA VAL A 54 14.33 8.82 -0.41
C VAL A 54 14.06 9.12 -1.89
N LEU A 55 15.10 9.52 -2.63
CA LEU A 55 15.01 9.72 -4.08
C LEU A 55 14.58 8.43 -4.80
N ALA A 56 15.11 7.27 -4.42
CA ALA A 56 14.76 6.03 -5.06
C ALA A 56 13.31 5.60 -4.81
N TRP A 57 12.75 5.89 -3.63
CA TRP A 57 11.33 5.70 -3.33
C TRP A 57 10.45 6.65 -4.15
N GLU A 58 10.83 7.92 -4.24
CA GLU A 58 10.14 8.90 -5.09
C GLU A 58 10.18 8.52 -6.57
N LEU A 59 11.28 7.92 -7.04
CA LEU A 59 11.39 7.41 -8.40
C LEU A 59 10.71 6.04 -8.59
N GLY A 60 10.25 5.40 -7.51
CA GLY A 60 9.66 4.05 -7.54
C GLY A 60 10.65 2.98 -8.03
N ARG A 61 11.96 3.16 -7.79
CA ARG A 61 13.00 2.18 -8.16
C ARG A 61 12.98 0.98 -7.22
N TRP A 62 12.73 1.23 -5.95
CA TRP A 62 12.49 0.24 -4.90
C TRP A 62 11.65 0.90 -3.80
N ALA A 63 11.19 0.11 -2.84
CA ALA A 63 10.31 0.58 -1.78
C ALA A 63 10.95 0.38 -0.40
N PRO A 64 10.59 1.21 0.60
CA PRO A 64 11.05 1.02 1.97
C PRO A 64 10.60 -0.34 2.51
N ASN A 65 11.37 -0.89 3.46
CA ASN A 65 10.92 -2.00 4.29
C ASN A 65 9.84 -1.52 5.28
N GLU A 66 9.22 -2.44 6.01
CA GLU A 66 8.09 -2.16 6.91
C GLU A 66 8.42 -1.09 7.96
N GLU A 67 9.55 -1.21 8.65
CA GLU A 67 10.01 -0.23 9.64
C GLU A 67 10.18 1.17 9.03
N ARG A 68 10.87 1.28 7.88
CA ARG A 68 11.04 2.57 7.19
C ARG A 68 9.72 3.11 6.65
N LEU A 69 8.78 2.24 6.29
CA LEU A 69 7.46 2.64 5.79
C LEU A 69 6.65 3.33 6.88
N GLU A 70 6.65 2.78 8.10
CA GLU A 70 5.97 3.39 9.25
C GLU A 70 6.56 4.77 9.58
N VAL A 71 7.88 4.85 9.68
CA VAL A 71 8.58 6.10 9.96
C VAL A 71 8.37 7.12 8.84
N LEU A 72 8.43 6.69 7.58
CA LEU A 72 8.17 7.56 6.42
C LEU A 72 6.73 8.10 6.43
N ALA A 73 5.75 7.26 6.80
CA ALA A 73 4.36 7.68 6.92
C ALA A 73 4.18 8.76 8.00
N ALA A 74 4.85 8.61 9.14
CA ALA A 74 4.88 9.61 10.21
C ALA A 74 5.52 10.93 9.73
N VAL A 75 6.69 10.87 9.09
CA VAL A 75 7.39 12.06 8.54
C VAL A 75 6.52 12.78 7.51
N LEU A 76 5.84 12.04 6.63
CA LEU A 76 4.97 12.60 5.59
C LEU A 76 3.56 12.94 6.11
N ARG A 77 3.27 12.68 7.40
CA ARG A 77 1.96 12.90 8.03
C ARG A 77 0.83 12.29 7.22
N VAL A 78 0.98 11.02 6.87
CA VAL A 78 -0.01 10.20 6.16
C VAL A 78 -0.14 8.85 6.85
N SER A 79 -1.24 8.14 6.63
CA SER A 79 -1.38 6.78 7.16
C SER A 79 -0.53 5.80 6.36
N VAL A 80 -0.04 4.74 7.02
CA VAL A 80 0.70 3.65 6.36
C VAL A 80 -0.10 3.03 5.20
N PRO A 81 -1.40 2.70 5.34
CA PRO A 81 -2.17 2.15 4.23
C PRO A 81 -2.25 3.10 3.03
N LEU A 82 -2.33 4.42 3.26
CA LEU A 82 -2.35 5.40 2.18
C LEU A 82 -0.99 5.48 1.47
N LEU A 83 0.10 5.45 2.23
CA LEU A 83 1.44 5.43 1.69
C LEU A 83 1.71 4.13 0.91
N GLU A 84 1.21 2.99 1.39
CA GLU A 84 1.26 1.72 0.65
C GLU A 84 0.49 1.77 -0.66
N VAL A 85 -0.68 2.42 -0.72
CA VAL A 85 -1.41 2.63 -1.98
C VAL A 85 -0.58 3.46 -2.96
N TRP A 86 0.16 4.46 -2.47
CA TRP A 86 1.00 5.30 -3.31
C TRP A 86 2.22 4.53 -3.81
N LEU A 87 2.88 3.77 -2.95
CA LEU A 87 4.03 2.97 -3.33
C LEU A 87 3.62 1.76 -4.20
N TRP A 88 2.52 1.09 -3.89
CA TRP A 88 2.07 -0.12 -4.56
C TRP A 88 0.57 -0.07 -4.92
N PRO A 89 0.16 0.74 -5.90
CA PRO A 89 -1.25 0.90 -6.25
C PRO A 89 -1.92 -0.41 -6.69
N GLY A 90 -1.15 -1.38 -7.21
CA GLY A 90 -1.66 -2.72 -7.56
C GLY A 90 -1.78 -3.69 -6.38
N LEU A 91 -1.06 -3.47 -5.28
CA LEU A 91 -1.10 -4.33 -4.09
C LEU A 91 -2.21 -3.89 -3.13
N ALA A 92 -2.46 -2.58 -3.03
CA ALA A 92 -3.56 -2.02 -2.26
C ALA A 92 -4.93 -2.56 -2.69
N SER A 93 -5.19 -2.70 -4.00
CA SER A 93 -6.43 -3.33 -4.49
C SER A 93 -6.55 -4.81 -4.10
N THR A 94 -5.43 -5.52 -4.01
CA THR A 94 -5.40 -6.92 -3.59
C THR A 94 -5.57 -7.05 -2.06
N ARG A 95 -4.88 -6.22 -1.27
CA ARG A 95 -5.02 -6.19 0.20
C ARG A 95 -6.41 -5.75 0.62
N ALA A 96 -6.98 -4.71 0.00
CA ALA A 96 -8.36 -4.29 0.27
C ALA A 96 -9.38 -5.38 -0.06
N ARG A 97 -9.20 -6.13 -1.16
CA ARG A 97 -10.05 -7.30 -1.47
C ARG A 97 -9.89 -8.40 -0.44
N VAL A 98 -8.66 -8.71 -0.02
CA VAL A 98 -8.41 -9.74 1.00
C VAL A 98 -9.00 -9.34 2.35
N VAL A 99 -8.80 -8.10 2.79
CA VAL A 99 -9.39 -7.56 4.04
C VAL A 99 -10.91 -7.58 3.96
N ALA A 100 -11.52 -7.11 2.86
CA ALA A 100 -12.97 -7.20 2.67
C ALA A 100 -13.48 -8.65 2.66
N THR A 101 -12.69 -9.60 2.13
CA THR A 101 -13.04 -11.02 2.13
C THR A 101 -12.92 -11.65 3.52
N VAL A 102 -11.92 -11.24 4.31
CA VAL A 102 -11.74 -11.70 5.70
C VAL A 102 -12.83 -11.11 6.59
N ASP A 103 -13.13 -9.83 6.45
CA ASP A 103 -14.21 -9.14 7.17
C ASP A 103 -15.58 -9.75 6.84
N ALA A 104 -15.87 -10.00 5.56
CA ALA A 104 -17.09 -10.71 5.13
C ALA A 104 -17.17 -12.16 5.66
N ARG A 105 -16.04 -12.82 5.92
CA ARG A 105 -16.00 -14.15 6.56
C ARG A 105 -16.11 -14.09 8.09
N GLN A 106 -15.90 -12.91 8.69
CA GLN A 106 -16.02 -12.68 10.12
C GLN A 106 -17.39 -12.13 10.53
N ILE A 107 -18.30 -11.85 9.58
CA ILE A 107 -19.72 -11.67 9.89
C ILE A 107 -20.31 -13.07 10.12
N PRO A 108 -20.58 -13.50 11.37
CA PRO A 108 -21.38 -14.71 11.57
C PRO A 108 -22.73 -14.49 10.88
N PRO A 109 -23.36 -15.53 10.28
CA PRO A 109 -24.69 -15.39 9.74
C PRO A 109 -25.61 -14.95 10.88
N ALA A 110 -25.96 -13.65 10.88
CA ALA A 110 -26.92 -13.10 11.80
C ALA A 110 -28.18 -13.94 11.64
N ALA A 111 -28.56 -14.58 12.75
CA ALA A 111 -29.64 -15.53 12.87
C ALA A 111 -30.82 -15.15 11.98
N ALA A 112 -31.15 -16.03 11.03
CA ALA A 112 -32.47 -16.09 10.45
C ALA A 112 -33.47 -16.38 11.60
N LYS A 113 -33.91 -15.33 12.29
CA LYS A 113 -35.10 -15.41 13.14
C LYS A 113 -36.26 -15.71 12.21
N ARG A 114 -36.66 -16.98 12.17
CA ARG A 114 -38.00 -17.41 11.81
C ARG A 114 -38.98 -16.62 12.68
N SER A 115 -39.55 -15.56 12.13
CA SER A 115 -40.81 -15.01 12.61
C SER A 115 -41.92 -15.96 12.15
N GLY A 116 -42.07 -17.08 12.86
CA GLY A 116 -43.27 -17.91 12.79
C GLY A 116 -44.37 -17.21 13.57
N GLY A 117 -45.26 -16.52 12.84
CA GLY A 117 -46.45 -15.91 13.40
C GLY A 117 -47.33 -16.93 14.10
N LEU A 118 -47.77 -16.57 15.30
CA LEU A 118 -48.76 -17.27 16.10
C LEU A 118 -50.04 -17.51 15.29
N HIS A 119 -50.46 -18.77 15.22
CA HIS A 119 -51.84 -19.12 14.91
C HIS A 119 -52.70 -18.82 16.14
N GLY A 120 -53.68 -17.94 15.96
CA GLY A 120 -54.81 -17.82 16.86
C GLY A 120 -55.83 -18.91 16.55
N SER A 121 -56.34 -19.55 17.60
CA SER A 121 -57.70 -20.09 17.73
C SER A 121 -57.98 -20.25 19.22
#